data_AF-A0A968K8F0-F1
#
_entry.id   AF-A0A968K8F0-F1
#
_cell.length_a   1.000
_cell.length_b   1.000
_cell.length_c   1.000
_cell.angle_alpha   90.00
_cell.angle_beta   90.00
_cell.angle_gamma   90.00
#
_symmetry.space_group_name_H-M   'P 1'
#
loop_
_entity.id
_entity.type
_entity.pdbx_description
1 polymer ?
#
loop_
_entity_poly.entity_id
_entity_poly.type
_entity_poly.pdbx_seq_one_letter_code
_entity_poly.pdbx_strand_id
1 'polypeptide(L)'
;SKPAILKETGPADVDFLFCLTGNDQVNILASLVGRSLGFARVVTKIIDFELEHICAELDLHDIIVPTQTISRYLADMVAGLDTLELSSIIKNNARVFSFLVQKDESYTQ
;
A
#
# COMPACT_ATOMS: atom_id res chain seq x y z
N SER A 1 -12.38 14.87 -6.08
CA SER A 1 -13.83 14.85 -5.76
C SER A 1 -14.23 16.16 -5.12
N LYS A 2 -15.45 16.68 -5.36
CA LYS A 2 -15.91 17.91 -4.71
C LYS A 2 -16.17 17.63 -3.22
N PRO A 3 -15.68 18.45 -2.28
CA PRO A 3 -15.91 18.26 -0.84
C PRO A 3 -17.40 18.15 -0.47
N ALA A 4 -18.28 18.79 -1.24
CA ALA A 4 -19.72 18.72 -1.07
C ALA A 4 -20.27 17.27 -1.16
N ILE A 5 -19.74 16.46 -2.08
CA ILE A 5 -20.18 15.06 -2.27
C ILE A 5 -19.73 14.20 -1.09
N LEU A 6 -18.54 14.46 -0.54
CA LEU A 6 -18.03 13.73 0.64
C LEU A 6 -18.74 14.11 1.94
N LYS A 7 -19.36 15.29 2.00
CA LYS A 7 -20.23 15.67 3.14
C LYS A 7 -21.59 14.99 3.06
N GLU A 8 -22.16 14.87 1.86
CA GLU A 8 -23.47 14.23 1.64
C GLU A 8 -23.46 12.73 1.97
N THR A 9 -22.31 12.07 1.94
CA THR A 9 -22.19 10.63 2.25
C THR A 9 -22.37 10.27 3.73
N GLY A 10 -22.50 11.24 4.64
CA GLY A 10 -22.72 10.96 6.06
C GLY A 10 -21.52 10.27 6.72
N PRO A 11 -20.40 10.98 6.94
CA PRO A 11 -19.13 10.38 7.42
C PRO A 11 -19.23 9.64 8.76
N ALA A 12 -20.23 9.93 9.59
CA ALA A 12 -20.46 9.27 10.88
C ALA A 12 -20.86 7.79 10.75
N ASP A 13 -21.47 7.40 9.63
CA ASP A 13 -21.95 6.04 9.38
C ASP A 13 -21.03 5.25 8.44
N VAL A 14 -19.84 5.79 8.11
CA VAL A 14 -18.91 5.19 7.15
C VAL A 14 -17.59 4.81 7.82
N ASP A 15 -17.28 3.51 7.78
CA ASP A 15 -16.05 2.97 8.36
C ASP A 15 -14.79 3.35 7.55
N PHE A 16 -14.89 3.42 6.21
CA PHE A 16 -13.76 3.63 5.31
C PHE A 16 -14.06 4.58 4.15
N LEU A 17 -13.12 5.49 3.88
CA LEU A 17 -13.08 6.26 2.63
C LEU A 17 -11.90 5.80 1.76
N PHE A 18 -12.17 5.42 0.52
CA PHE A 18 -11.14 5.03 -0.44
C PHE A 18 -10.94 6.09 -1.52
N CYS A 19 -9.74 6.68 -1.58
CA CYS A 19 -9.36 7.70 -2.55
C CYS A 19 -8.48 7.08 -3.65
N LEU A 20 -9.10 6.51 -4.68
CA LEU A 20 -8.46 5.62 -5.66
C LEU A 20 -8.42 6.14 -7.10
N THR A 21 -8.60 7.44 -7.32
CA THR A 21 -8.56 8.03 -8.67
C THR A 21 -7.18 7.88 -9.32
N GLY A 22 -7.07 8.11 -10.62
CA GLY A 22 -5.79 8.04 -11.35
C GLY A 22 -4.80 9.18 -11.06
N ASN A 23 -5.14 10.11 -10.16
CA ASN A 23 -4.32 11.29 -9.86
C ASN A 23 -4.00 11.34 -8.36
N ASP A 24 -2.71 11.32 -8.04
CA ASP A 24 -2.22 11.25 -6.66
C ASP A 24 -2.58 12.50 -5.85
N GLN A 25 -2.46 13.69 -6.45
CA GLN A 25 -2.80 14.96 -5.79
C GLN A 25 -4.29 15.01 -5.43
N VAL A 26 -5.15 14.51 -6.33
CA VAL A 26 -6.59 14.42 -6.08
C VAL A 26 -6.89 13.44 -4.95
N ASN A 27 -6.18 12.32 -4.89
CA ASN A 27 -6.37 11.33 -3.83
C ASN A 27 -5.90 11.87 -2.47
N ILE A 28 -4.71 12.46 -2.40
CA ILE A 28 -4.16 13.06 -1.18
C ILE A 28 -5.11 14.16 -0.66
N LEU A 29 -5.54 15.07 -1.53
CA LEU A 29 -6.44 16.14 -1.14
C LEU A 29 -7.81 15.60 -0.69
N ALA A 30 -8.37 14.62 -1.41
CA ALA A 30 -9.63 14.00 -1.03
C ALA A 30 -9.52 13.28 0.32
N SER A 31 -8.39 12.64 0.59
CA SER A 31 -8.13 11.97 1.87
C SER A 31 -8.04 12.95 3.03
N LEU A 32 -7.33 14.08 2.85
CA LEU A 32 -7.26 15.14 3.84
C LEU A 32 -8.64 15.72 4.15
N VAL A 33 -9.43 15.98 3.11
CA VAL A 33 -10.82 16.46 3.26
C VAL A 33 -11.65 15.40 3.98
N GLY A 34 -11.59 14.13 3.57
CA GLY A 34 -12.30 13.04 4.23
C GLY A 34 -11.95 12.92 5.71
N ARG A 35 -10.68 12.93 6.07
CA ARG A 35 -10.26 12.93 7.47
C ARG A 35 -10.83 14.12 8.23
N SER A 36 -10.76 15.32 7.64
CA SER A 36 -11.34 16.53 8.24
C SER A 36 -12.87 16.46 8.40
N LEU A 37 -13.55 15.63 7.62
CA LEU A 37 -15.00 15.40 7.72
C LEU A 37 -15.36 14.31 8.74
N GLY A 38 -14.38 13.61 9.32
CA GLY A 38 -14.59 12.65 10.39
C GLY A 38 -14.78 11.20 9.94
N PHE A 39 -14.38 10.83 8.72
CA PHE A 39 -14.31 9.42 8.33
C PHE A 39 -13.35 8.66 9.26
N ALA A 40 -13.78 7.50 9.75
CA ALA A 40 -13.02 6.73 10.75
C ALA A 40 -11.66 6.26 10.23
N ARG A 41 -11.61 5.82 8.97
CA ARG A 41 -10.37 5.40 8.29
C ARG A 41 -10.35 5.87 6.84
N VAL A 42 -9.21 6.36 6.37
CA VAL A 42 -9.07 6.93 5.02
C VAL A 42 -7.89 6.30 4.30
N VAL A 43 -8.17 5.60 3.21
CA VAL A 43 -7.17 4.90 2.40
C VAL A 43 -6.84 5.70 1.15
N THR A 44 -5.57 6.02 0.96
CA THR A 44 -5.07 6.89 -0.12
C THR A 44 -4.25 6.08 -1.12
N LYS A 45 -4.60 6.12 -2.40
CA LYS A 45 -3.73 5.56 -3.45
C LYS A 45 -2.77 6.62 -3.97
N ILE A 46 -1.49 6.28 -4.02
CA ILE A 46 -0.46 7.03 -4.74
C ILE A 46 0.24 6.12 -5.75
N ILE A 47 0.59 6.63 -6.93
CA ILE A 47 1.34 5.92 -7.96
C ILE A 47 2.82 6.30 -7.87
N ASP A 48 3.09 7.59 -7.66
CA ASP A 48 4.40 8.14 -7.41
C ASP A 48 4.84 7.84 -5.97
N PHE A 49 5.86 6.98 -5.85
CA PHE A 49 6.39 6.58 -4.55
C PHE A 49 7.09 7.72 -3.84
N GLU A 50 7.57 8.74 -4.57
CA GLU A 50 8.20 9.89 -3.95
C GLU A 50 7.20 10.65 -3.07
N LEU A 51 5.89 10.52 -3.28
CA LEU A 51 4.87 11.17 -2.45
C LEU A 51 4.60 10.45 -1.12
N GLU A 52 5.24 9.31 -0.86
CA GLU A 52 5.06 8.54 0.38
C GLU A 52 5.46 9.35 1.62
N HIS A 53 6.60 10.05 1.57
CA HIS A 53 7.05 10.89 2.68
C HIS A 53 6.06 12.03 2.98
N ILE A 54 5.51 12.65 1.93
CA ILE A 54 4.51 13.72 2.07
C ILE A 54 3.24 13.15 2.71
N CYS A 55 2.80 11.96 2.32
CA CYS A 55 1.65 11.31 2.94
C CYS A 55 1.88 11.07 4.43
N ALA A 56 3.09 10.63 4.82
CA ALA A 56 3.45 10.44 6.21
C ALA A 56 3.45 11.76 7.01
N GLU A 57 4.04 12.82 6.47
CA GLU A 57 4.03 14.16 7.08
C GLU A 57 2.61 14.73 7.25
N LEU A 58 1.73 14.39 6.30
CA LEU A 58 0.32 14.78 6.32
C LEU A 58 -0.56 13.88 7.19
N ASP A 59 0.01 12.88 7.88
CA ASP A 59 -0.70 11.93 8.75
C ASP A 59 -1.69 11.02 7.98
N LEU A 60 -1.32 10.66 6.75
CA LEU A 60 -2.04 9.70 5.90
C LEU A 60 -1.30 8.36 5.94
N HIS A 61 -1.63 7.50 6.90
CA HIS A 61 -0.91 6.24 7.13
C HIS A 61 -1.39 5.06 6.27
N ASP A 62 -2.67 5.04 5.92
CA ASP A 62 -3.23 3.98 5.08
C ASP A 62 -3.02 4.31 3.60
N ILE A 63 -1.80 4.09 3.12
CA ILE A 63 -1.44 4.31 1.72
C ILE A 63 -1.33 3.01 0.94
N ILE A 64 -1.74 3.06 -0.32
CA ILE A 64 -1.52 1.98 -1.28
C ILE A 64 -0.62 2.54 -2.39
N VAL A 65 0.50 1.87 -2.62
CA VAL A 65 1.44 2.17 -3.71
C VAL A 65 1.46 1.00 -4.70
N PRO A 66 0.60 1.01 -5.74
CA PRO A 66 0.48 -0.13 -6.66
C PRO A 66 1.79 -0.43 -7.38
N THR A 67 2.54 0.61 -7.77
CA THR A 67 3.81 0.47 -8.48
C THR A 67 4.83 -0.34 -7.68
N GLN A 68 4.96 -0.06 -6.37
CA GLN A 68 5.85 -0.83 -5.49
C GLN A 68 5.36 -2.28 -5.33
N THR A 69 4.04 -2.47 -5.14
CA THR A 69 3.44 -3.80 -4.95
C THR A 69 3.67 -4.68 -6.18
N ILE A 70 3.44 -4.15 -7.37
CA ILE A 70 3.67 -4.85 -8.65
C ILE A 70 5.16 -5.10 -8.86
N SER A 71 6.02 -4.11 -8.57
CA SER A 71 7.47 -4.28 -8.72
C SER A 71 8.02 -5.39 -7.83
N ARG A 72 7.57 -5.45 -6.57
CA ARG A 72 7.93 -6.53 -5.64
C ARG A 72 7.47 -7.88 -6.19
N TYR A 73 6.21 -7.98 -6.60
CA TYR A 73 5.65 -9.20 -7.16
C TYR A 73 6.44 -9.72 -8.38
N LEU A 74 6.81 -8.82 -9.30
CA LEU A 74 7.62 -9.18 -10.47
C LEU A 74 9.04 -9.58 -10.08
N ALA A 75 9.68 -8.87 -9.14
CA ALA A 75 11.01 -9.22 -8.67
C ALA A 75 11.05 -10.60 -8.00
N ASP A 76 10.03 -10.92 -7.20
CA ASP A 76 9.90 -12.21 -6.54
C ASP A 76 9.71 -13.35 -7.56
N MET A 77 8.90 -13.11 -8.59
CA MET A 77 8.72 -14.07 -9.69
C MET A 77 10.03 -14.33 -10.44
N VAL A 78 10.81 -13.29 -10.75
CA VAL A 78 12.13 -13.43 -11.39
C VAL A 78 13.13 -14.16 -10.49
N ALA A 79 13.03 -13.97 -9.16
CA ALA A 79 13.83 -14.68 -8.18
C ALA A 79 13.40 -16.15 -7.97
N GLY A 80 12.34 -16.60 -8.64
CA GLY A 80 11.80 -17.96 -8.48
C GLY A 80 11.06 -18.18 -7.15
N LEU A 81 10.60 -17.11 -6.49
CA LEU A 81 9.78 -17.20 -5.29
C LEU A 81 8.31 -17.41 -5.69
N ASP A 82 7.65 -18.40 -5.06
CA ASP A 82 6.21 -18.62 -5.27
C ASP A 82 5.39 -17.59 -4.46
N THR A 83 4.99 -16.51 -5.13
CA THR A 83 4.33 -15.35 -4.52
C THR A 83 2.90 -15.64 -4.05
N LEU A 84 2.25 -16.67 -4.60
CA LEU A 84 0.90 -17.08 -4.18
C LEU A 84 0.91 -17.74 -2.79
N GLU A 85 1.95 -18.53 -2.48
CA GLU A 85 2.16 -19.11 -1.14
C GLU A 85 2.43 -18.02 -0.10
N LEU A 86 3.24 -17.01 -0.42
CA LEU A 86 3.53 -15.86 0.44
C LEU A 86 2.26 -15.12 0.90
N SER A 87 1.32 -14.86 -0.02
CA SER A 87 0.07 -14.17 0.31
C SER A 87 -0.86 -14.97 1.23
N SER A 88 -0.85 -16.30 1.08
CA SER A 88 -1.63 -17.23 1.92
C SER A 88 -1.03 -17.36 3.32
N ILE A 89 0.31 -17.33 3.40
CA ILE A 89 1.07 -17.34 4.65
C ILE A 89 0.82 -16.07 5.48
N ILE A 90 0.82 -14.89 4.83
CA ILE A 90 0.53 -13.59 5.49
C ILE A 90 -0.90 -13.57 6.05
N LYS A 91 -1.89 -14.08 5.30
CA LYS A 91 -3.28 -14.17 5.79
C LYS A 91 -3.45 -15.09 7.01
N ASN A 92 -2.58 -16.09 7.18
CA ASN A 92 -2.69 -17.11 8.22
C ASN A 92 -1.69 -16.93 9.37
N ASN A 93 -1.17 -15.71 9.58
CA ASN A 93 -0.21 -15.38 10.65
C ASN A 93 1.13 -16.15 10.61
N ALA A 94 1.53 -16.68 9.46
CA ALA A 94 2.85 -17.28 9.28
C ALA A 94 3.82 -16.26 8.66
N ARG A 95 5.11 -16.32 9.00
CA ARG A 95 6.16 -15.42 8.50
C ARG A 95 7.09 -16.18 7.56
N VAL A 96 7.40 -15.61 6.41
CA VAL A 96 8.38 -16.14 5.45
C VAL A 96 9.73 -15.48 5.68
N PHE A 97 10.79 -16.29 5.73
CA PHE A 97 12.17 -15.84 5.68
C PHE A 97 12.80 -16.43 4.42
N SER A 98 13.44 -15.61 3.59
CA SER A 98 14.29 -16.08 2.49
C SER A 98 15.76 -15.84 2.83
N PHE A 99 16.60 -16.82 2.55
CA PHE A 99 18.05 -16.68 2.59
C PHE A 99 18.64 -17.22 1.29
N LEU A 100 19.63 -16.49 0.76
CA LEU A 100 20.41 -16.93 -0.39
C LEU A 100 21.56 -17.78 0.12
N VAL A 101 21.60 -19.06 -0.27
CA VAL A 101 22.74 -19.93 0.01
C VAL A 101 23.83 -19.62 -1.02
N GLN A 102 24.90 -18.97 -0.57
CA GLN A 102 26.10 -18.80 -1.38
C GLN A 102 26.89 -20.11 -1.35
N LYS A 103 27.23 -20.63 -2.54
CA LYS A 103 28.00 -21.87 -2.66
C LYS A 103 29.43 -21.61 -2.16
N ASP A 104 29.84 -22.29 -1.11
CA ASP A 104 31.21 -22.25 -0.60
C ASP A 104 32.13 -22.99 -1.57
N GLU A 105 33.05 -22.28 -2.23
CA GLU A 105 34.12 -22.87 -3.05
C GLU A 105 35.27 -23.37 -2.17
N SER A 106 34.96 -24.26 -1.25
CA SER A 106 35.96 -25.02 -0.49
C SER A 106 35.72 -26.50 -0.71
N TYR A 107 36.79 -27.26 -0.89
CA TYR A 107 36.85 -28.72 -1.06
C TYR A 107 36.80 -29.22 -2.52
N THR A 108 37.85 -28.88 -3.28
CA THR A 108 38.53 -29.87 -4.11
C THR A 108 39.97 -29.99 -3.58
N GLN A 109 40.22 -31.02 -2.77
CA GLN A 109 41.54 -31.66 -2.64
C GLN A 109 41.34 -33.16 -2.84
#